data_AF-A0A7S2CMG8-F1
#
_entry.id   AF-A0A7S2CMG8-F1
#
_cell.length_a   1.000
_cell.length_b   1.000
_cell.length_c   1.000
_cell.angle_alpha   90.00
_cell.angle_beta   90.00
_cell.angle_gamma   90.00
#
_symmetry.space_group_name_H-M   'P 1'
#
loop_
_entity.id
_entity.type
_entity.pdbx_description
1 polymer ?
#
loop_
_entity_poly.entity_id
_entity_poly.type
_entity_poly.pdbx_seq_one_letter_code
_entity_poly.pdbx_strand_id
1 'polypeptide(L)'
;IAAQVAWCATFRPWIGAAFLWVPAAFLACTSVFLGVAHRALVRATVSPLAFWVVRLPVTLHFGWITAASLVNANNWVARTGAAMEVKVGALLLSLFGATAVSFFVSRSTRDPIFAAVITWALVAVSRGFEKTRLKGGIGERLCQQLSFTTLSTATAISAFGIY
;
A
#
# COMPACT_ATOMS: atom_id res chain seq x y z
N ILE A 1 18.44 0.86 -4.44
CA ILE A 1 18.83 -0.45 -5.05
C ILE A 1 18.97 -1.53 -3.97
N ALA A 2 19.81 -1.35 -2.95
CA ALA A 2 20.02 -2.35 -1.89
C ALA A 2 18.71 -2.85 -1.22
N ALA A 3 17.82 -1.94 -0.80
CA ALA A 3 16.54 -2.31 -0.20
C ALA A 3 15.62 -3.13 -1.14
N GLN A 4 15.67 -2.84 -2.45
CA GLN A 4 14.85 -3.55 -3.44
C GLN A 4 15.40 -4.95 -3.74
N VAL A 5 16.73 -5.10 -3.76
CA VAL A 5 17.38 -6.42 -3.86
C VAL A 5 17.12 -7.24 -2.60
N ALA A 6 17.25 -6.61 -1.42
CA ALA A 6 17.01 -7.25 -0.13
C ALA A 6 15.56 -7.74 0.00
N TRP A 7 14.57 -6.94 -0.42
CA TRP A 7 13.18 -7.37 -0.50
C TRP A 7 13.02 -8.68 -1.30
N CYS A 8 13.57 -8.75 -2.51
CA CYS A 8 13.49 -9.94 -3.37
C CYS A 8 14.09 -11.18 -2.70
N ALA A 9 15.19 -11.02 -1.98
CA ALA A 9 15.83 -12.09 -1.22
C ALA A 9 14.96 -12.51 -0.01
N THR A 10 14.28 -11.57 0.62
CA THR A 10 13.48 -11.83 1.83
C THR A 10 12.11 -12.45 1.57
N PHE A 11 11.65 -12.46 0.32
CA PHE A 11 10.41 -13.10 -0.11
C PHE A 11 10.52 -14.63 -0.34
N ARG A 12 11.68 -15.21 0.00
CA ARG A 12 11.95 -16.63 -0.22
C ARG A 12 11.34 -17.49 0.89
N PRO A 13 10.89 -18.72 0.57
CA PRO A 13 10.27 -19.62 1.56
C PRO A 13 11.12 -19.88 2.81
N TRP A 14 12.45 -19.83 2.69
CA TRP A 14 13.39 -20.07 3.79
C TRP A 14 13.29 -19.06 4.94
N ILE A 15 12.75 -17.86 4.71
CA ILE A 15 12.61 -16.84 5.75
C ILE A 15 11.47 -17.23 6.69
N GLY A 16 10.49 -18.00 6.21
CA GLY A 16 9.37 -18.44 7.00
C GLY A 16 8.35 -17.33 7.28
N ALA A 17 7.12 -17.76 7.57
CA ALA A 17 5.99 -16.85 7.74
C ALA A 17 6.11 -15.92 8.96
N ALA A 18 6.89 -16.31 9.98
CA ALA A 18 7.10 -15.53 11.20
C ALA A 18 7.85 -14.20 10.95
N PHE A 19 8.60 -14.13 9.85
CA PHE A 19 9.50 -13.03 9.54
C PHE A 19 8.99 -12.14 8.40
N LEU A 20 7.70 -12.22 8.04
CA LEU A 20 7.11 -11.37 7.00
C LEU A 20 7.20 -9.85 7.27
N TRP A 21 7.49 -9.44 8.51
CA TRP A 21 7.83 -8.05 8.83
C TRP A 21 9.12 -7.58 8.18
N VAL A 22 10.10 -8.47 7.95
CA VAL A 22 11.38 -8.16 7.29
C VAL A 22 11.16 -7.67 5.85
N PRO A 23 10.48 -8.43 4.97
CA PRO A 23 10.15 -7.93 3.65
C PRO A 23 9.28 -6.67 3.70
N ALA A 24 8.33 -6.55 4.64
CA ALA A 24 7.55 -5.32 4.81
C ALA A 24 8.44 -4.09 5.09
N ALA A 25 9.45 -4.24 5.96
CA ALA A 25 10.41 -3.18 6.29
C ALA A 25 11.28 -2.79 5.09
N PHE A 26 11.75 -3.76 4.30
CA PHE A 26 12.52 -3.44 3.07
C PHE A 26 11.67 -2.75 2.00
N LEU A 27 10.39 -3.10 1.86
CA LEU A 27 9.47 -2.34 1.00
C LEU A 27 9.26 -0.92 1.51
N ALA A 28 9.03 -0.74 2.81
CA ALA A 28 8.87 0.60 3.38
C ALA A 28 10.13 1.46 3.18
N CYS A 29 11.32 0.87 3.33
CA CYS A 29 12.57 1.56 3.01
C CYS A 29 12.65 1.91 1.51
N THR A 30 12.23 0.99 0.64
CA THR A 30 12.18 1.22 -0.81
C THR A 30 11.20 2.33 -1.17
N SER A 31 10.02 2.41 -0.55
CA SER A 31 9.05 3.47 -0.79
C SER A 31 9.59 4.84 -0.36
N VAL A 32 10.32 4.92 0.75
CA VAL A 32 10.99 6.17 1.17
C VAL A 32 11.98 6.65 0.11
N PHE A 33 12.84 5.77 -0.40
CA PHE A 33 13.79 6.14 -1.46
C PHE A 33 13.11 6.53 -2.77
N LEU A 34 12.04 5.82 -3.16
CA LEU A 34 11.23 6.19 -4.31
C LEU A 34 10.54 7.53 -4.12
N GLY A 35 10.09 7.86 -2.90
CA GLY A 35 9.54 9.16 -2.57
C GLY A 35 10.55 10.30 -2.71
N VAL A 36 11.83 10.07 -2.38
CA VAL A 36 12.91 11.03 -2.65
C VAL A 36 13.10 11.25 -4.16
N ALA A 37 13.18 10.16 -4.93
CA ALA A 37 13.32 10.21 -6.38
C ALA A 37 12.12 10.90 -7.05
N HIS A 38 10.90 10.56 -6.62
CA HIS A 38 9.66 11.17 -7.09
C HIS A 38 9.65 12.69 -6.88
N ARG A 39 10.02 13.16 -5.67
CA ARG A 39 10.11 14.61 -5.39
C ARG A 39 11.11 15.32 -6.29
N ALA A 40 12.24 14.69 -6.60
CA ALA A 40 13.23 15.25 -7.53
C ALA A 40 12.65 15.35 -8.96
N LEU A 41 11.97 14.30 -9.43
CA LEU A 41 11.35 14.25 -10.76
C LEU A 41 10.19 15.24 -10.92
N VAL A 42 9.38 15.45 -9.87
CA VAL A 42 8.27 16.41 -9.87
C VAL A 42 8.78 17.86 -9.96
N ARG A 43 9.91 18.16 -9.31
CA ARG A 43 10.53 19.51 -9.33
C ARG A 43 11.29 19.79 -10.62
N ALA A 44 11.73 18.75 -11.33
CA ALA A 44 12.39 18.90 -12.61
C ALA A 44 11.38 19.18 -13.73
N THR A 45 11.73 20.08 -14.64
CA THR A 45 11.01 20.21 -15.92
C THR A 45 11.37 19.01 -16.78
N VAL A 46 10.44 18.06 -16.91
CA VAL A 46 10.62 16.85 -17.72
C VAL A 46 9.95 17.02 -19.09
N SER A 47 10.60 16.53 -20.15
CA SER A 47 9.96 16.46 -21.47
C SER A 47 8.75 15.50 -21.43
N PRO A 48 7.80 15.61 -22.38
CA PRO A 48 6.67 14.68 -22.45
C PRO A 48 7.11 13.21 -22.49
N LEU A 49 8.19 12.90 -23.24
CA LEU A 49 8.73 11.54 -23.28
C LEU A 49 9.26 11.11 -21.91
N ALA A 50 10.03 11.96 -21.23
CA ALA A 50 10.57 11.68 -19.90
C ALA A 50 9.46 11.54 -18.84
N PHE A 51 8.33 12.24 -19.01
CA PHE A 51 7.15 12.02 -18.17
C PHE A 51 6.66 10.57 -18.28
N TRP A 52 6.46 10.06 -19.50
CA TRP A 52 5.92 8.72 -19.73
C TRP A 52 6.87 7.58 -19.38
N VAL A 53 8.17 7.74 -19.64
CA VAL A 53 9.14 6.64 -19.48
C VAL A 53 9.90 6.67 -18.16
N VAL A 54 9.88 7.81 -17.43
CA VAL A 54 10.59 7.95 -16.15
C VAL A 54 9.63 8.35 -15.03
N ARG A 55 9.00 9.52 -15.11
CA ARG A 55 8.22 10.06 -13.99
C ARG A 55 7.04 9.16 -13.66
N LEU A 56 6.22 8.81 -14.65
CA LEU A 56 5.03 7.98 -14.44
C LEU A 56 5.39 6.59 -13.87
N PRO A 57 6.33 5.81 -14.43
CA PRO A 57 6.75 4.54 -13.85
C PRO A 57 7.30 4.67 -12.42
N VAL A 58 8.08 5.71 -12.12
CA VAL A 58 8.61 5.93 -10.77
C VAL A 58 7.49 6.25 -9.78
N THR A 59 6.54 7.13 -10.14
CA THR A 59 5.39 7.44 -9.27
C THR A 59 4.50 6.22 -9.07
N LEU A 60 4.28 5.43 -10.12
CA LEU A 60 3.50 4.20 -10.05
C LEU A 60 4.15 3.19 -9.12
N HIS A 61 5.45 2.94 -9.31
CA HIS A 61 6.21 2.02 -8.47
C HIS A 61 6.26 2.50 -7.02
N PHE A 62 6.39 3.82 -6.78
CA PHE A 62 6.33 4.40 -5.45
C PHE A 62 5.00 4.10 -4.74
N GLY A 63 3.87 4.36 -5.40
CA GLY A 63 2.54 4.06 -4.87
C GLY A 63 2.36 2.57 -4.59
N TRP A 64 2.73 1.73 -5.56
CA TRP A 64 2.59 0.28 -5.46
C TRP A 64 3.40 -0.32 -4.32
N ILE A 65 4.67 0.08 -4.17
CA ILE A 65 5.56 -0.41 -3.11
C ILE A 65 5.08 0.05 -1.72
N THR A 66 4.50 1.25 -1.63
CA THR A 66 3.87 1.74 -0.38
C THR A 66 2.67 0.88 0.00
N ALA A 67 1.78 0.56 -0.95
CA ALA A 67 0.66 -0.34 -0.67
C ALA A 67 1.14 -1.76 -0.31
N ALA A 68 2.13 -2.27 -1.04
CA ALA A 68 2.70 -3.59 -0.78
C ALA A 68 3.34 -3.69 0.62
N SER A 69 4.00 -2.63 1.13
CA SER A 69 4.59 -2.67 2.48
C SER A 69 3.51 -2.84 3.54
N LEU A 70 2.39 -2.14 3.39
CA LEU A 70 1.25 -2.24 4.30
C LEU A 70 0.58 -3.63 4.23
N VAL A 71 0.37 -4.18 3.04
CA VAL A 71 -0.20 -5.53 2.88
C VAL A 71 0.70 -6.58 3.52
N ASN A 72 2.02 -6.45 3.39
CA ASN A 72 2.96 -7.39 4.02
C ASN A 72 2.98 -7.27 5.55
N ALA A 73 2.91 -6.06 6.09
CA ALA A 73 2.77 -5.84 7.52
C ALA A 73 1.47 -6.48 8.06
N ASN A 74 0.34 -6.30 7.35
CA ASN A 74 -0.92 -6.95 7.73
C ASN A 74 -0.86 -8.47 7.62
N ASN A 75 -0.23 -9.00 6.56
CA ASN A 75 -0.05 -10.45 6.40
C ASN A 75 0.79 -11.06 7.53
N TRP A 76 1.80 -10.33 8.01
CA TRP A 76 2.57 -10.74 9.19
C TRP A 76 1.68 -10.77 10.43
N VAL A 77 0.97 -9.68 10.75
CA VAL A 77 0.07 -9.60 11.91
C VAL A 77 -1.01 -10.67 11.85
N ALA A 78 -1.61 -10.92 10.68
CA ALA A 78 -2.66 -11.93 10.49
C ALA A 78 -2.21 -13.35 10.87
N ARG A 79 -0.91 -13.65 10.73
CA ARG A 79 -0.30 -14.95 11.03
C ARG A 79 0.23 -15.07 12.45
N THR A 80 0.25 -13.98 13.22
CA THR A 80 0.55 -14.05 14.65
C THR A 80 -0.61 -14.70 15.41
N GLY A 81 -0.31 -15.18 16.62
CA GLY A 81 -1.32 -15.63 17.59
C GLY A 81 -2.12 -14.50 18.25
N ALA A 82 -2.03 -13.27 17.74
CA ALA A 82 -2.75 -12.12 18.30
C ALA A 82 -4.28 -12.29 18.20
N ALA A 83 -4.97 -11.65 19.13
CA ALA A 83 -6.43 -11.60 19.15
C ALA A 83 -7.00 -10.93 17.88
N MET A 84 -8.25 -11.24 17.54
CA MET A 84 -8.88 -10.75 16.30
C MET A 84 -8.95 -9.22 16.26
N GLU A 85 -9.20 -8.60 17.41
CA GLU A 85 -9.28 -7.16 17.61
C GLU A 85 -7.95 -6.47 17.23
N VAL A 86 -6.82 -7.10 17.56
CA VAL A 86 -5.49 -6.61 17.19
C VAL A 86 -5.27 -6.70 15.68
N LYS A 87 -5.72 -7.78 15.04
CA LYS A 87 -5.63 -7.97 13.59
C LYS A 87 -6.47 -6.95 12.82
N VAL A 88 -7.70 -6.72 13.27
CA VAL A 88 -8.59 -5.69 12.72
C VAL A 88 -8.01 -4.29 12.96
N GLY A 89 -7.50 -4.02 14.17
CA GLY A 89 -6.84 -2.77 14.50
C GLY A 89 -5.64 -2.46 13.60
N ALA A 90 -4.78 -3.44 13.33
CA ALA A 90 -3.64 -3.29 12.42
C ALA A 90 -4.07 -2.98 10.97
N LEU A 91 -5.15 -3.62 10.50
CA LEU A 91 -5.72 -3.34 9.19
C LEU A 91 -6.26 -1.92 9.10
N LEU A 92 -7.07 -1.49 10.08
CA LEU A 92 -7.60 -0.13 10.14
C LEU A 92 -6.47 0.92 10.20
N LEU A 93 -5.45 0.68 11.02
CA LEU A 93 -4.26 1.54 11.08
C LEU A 93 -3.56 1.65 9.73
N SER A 94 -3.48 0.56 8.99
CA SER A 94 -2.91 0.55 7.64
C SER A 94 -3.76 1.33 6.64
N LEU A 95 -5.09 1.27 6.73
CA LEU A 95 -6.00 2.08 5.89
C LEU A 95 -5.85 3.58 6.20
N PHE A 96 -5.80 3.96 7.47
CA PHE A 96 -5.54 5.35 7.87
C PHE A 96 -4.16 5.82 7.41
N GLY A 97 -3.12 5.00 7.57
CA GLY A 97 -1.78 5.29 7.10
C GLY A 97 -1.71 5.48 5.58
N ALA A 98 -2.33 4.57 4.81
CA ALA A 98 -2.42 4.69 3.35
C ALA A 98 -3.12 5.99 2.92
N THR A 99 -4.20 6.35 3.62
CA THR A 99 -4.92 7.61 3.38
C THR A 99 -4.04 8.81 3.66
N ALA A 100 -3.47 8.89 4.86
CA ALA A 100 -2.64 10.02 5.29
C ALA A 100 -1.44 10.22 4.35
N VAL A 101 -0.74 9.14 3.99
CA VAL A 101 0.39 9.20 3.05
C VAL A 101 -0.07 9.60 1.64
N SER A 102 -1.19 9.06 1.16
CA SER A 102 -1.75 9.42 -0.16
C SER A 102 -2.07 10.91 -0.27
N PHE A 103 -2.76 11.46 0.73
CA PHE A 103 -3.05 12.88 0.81
C PHE A 103 -1.78 13.71 0.91
N PHE A 104 -0.88 13.37 1.83
CA PHE A 104 0.36 14.11 2.04
C PHE A 104 1.21 14.18 0.77
N VAL A 105 1.45 13.04 0.11
CA VAL A 105 2.25 12.98 -1.11
C VAL A 105 1.58 13.77 -2.23
N SER A 106 0.29 13.55 -2.47
CA SER A 106 -0.41 14.19 -3.61
C SER A 106 -0.50 15.70 -3.44
N ARG A 107 -0.74 16.20 -2.21
CA ARG A 107 -0.77 17.64 -1.92
C ARG A 107 0.61 18.28 -1.96
N SER A 108 1.63 17.62 -1.42
CA SER A 108 2.99 18.17 -1.39
C SER A 108 3.69 18.17 -2.75
N THR A 109 3.30 17.25 -3.65
CA THR A 109 3.89 17.11 -4.98
C THR A 109 2.99 17.63 -6.11
N ARG A 110 1.72 17.91 -5.84
CA ARG A 110 0.69 18.22 -6.85
C ARG A 110 0.66 17.17 -7.97
N ASP A 111 0.83 15.90 -7.59
CA ASP A 111 0.86 14.76 -8.50
C ASP A 111 -0.21 13.76 -8.08
N PRO A 112 -1.33 13.65 -8.82
CA PRO A 112 -2.43 12.77 -8.46
C PRO A 112 -2.16 11.29 -8.74
N ILE A 113 -1.09 10.97 -9.47
CA ILE A 113 -0.79 9.59 -9.89
C ILE A 113 -0.57 8.71 -8.66
N PHE A 114 0.10 9.22 -7.63
CA PHE A 114 0.33 8.46 -6.40
C PHE A 114 -1.00 8.09 -5.73
N ALA A 115 -1.90 9.07 -5.54
CA ALA A 115 -3.23 8.80 -4.98
C ALA A 115 -4.03 7.80 -5.82
N ALA A 116 -4.01 7.93 -7.15
CA ALA A 116 -4.69 7.00 -8.05
C ALA A 116 -4.20 5.55 -7.87
N VAL A 117 -2.89 5.35 -7.67
CA VAL A 117 -2.30 4.02 -7.44
C VAL A 117 -2.69 3.46 -6.07
N ILE A 118 -2.71 4.28 -5.02
CA ILE A 118 -3.19 3.85 -3.70
C ILE A 118 -4.67 3.47 -3.74
N THR A 119 -5.52 4.28 -4.38
CA THR A 119 -6.94 3.95 -4.62
C THR A 119 -7.06 2.61 -5.34
N TRP A 120 -6.32 2.41 -6.43
CA TRP A 120 -6.35 1.17 -7.18
C TRP A 120 -5.95 -0.05 -6.32
N ALA A 121 -4.91 0.08 -5.51
CA ALA A 121 -4.49 -0.96 -4.59
C ALA A 121 -5.57 -1.28 -3.54
N LEU A 122 -6.23 -0.27 -2.97
CA LEU A 122 -7.32 -0.47 -2.00
C LEU A 122 -8.52 -1.20 -2.63
N VAL A 123 -8.88 -0.85 -3.88
CA VAL A 123 -9.94 -1.56 -4.63
C VAL A 123 -9.54 -3.01 -4.90
N ALA A 124 -8.26 -3.29 -5.16
CA ALA A 124 -7.79 -4.67 -5.31
C ALA A 124 -7.87 -5.46 -3.99
N VAL A 125 -7.52 -4.82 -2.87
CA VAL A 125 -7.60 -5.41 -1.53
C VAL A 125 -9.05 -5.70 -1.14
N SER A 126 -9.99 -4.79 -1.40
CA SER A 126 -11.39 -5.00 -1.05
C SER A 126 -12.02 -6.20 -1.76
N ARG A 127 -11.74 -6.34 -3.06
CA ARG A 127 -12.12 -7.52 -3.86
C ARG A 127 -11.47 -8.81 -3.33
N GLY A 128 -10.34 -8.71 -2.64
CA GLY A 128 -9.69 -9.84 -1.95
C GLY A 128 -10.50 -10.34 -0.75
N PHE A 129 -11.15 -9.45 0.00
CA PHE A 129 -12.02 -9.84 1.11
C PHE A 129 -13.28 -10.58 0.64
N GLU A 130 -13.84 -10.21 -0.52
CA GLU A 130 -15.00 -10.91 -1.11
C GLU A 130 -14.68 -12.36 -1.49
N LYS A 131 -13.47 -12.61 -2.00
CA LYS A 131 -13.01 -13.96 -2.38
C LYS A 131 -12.69 -14.83 -1.17
N THR A 132 -12.23 -14.22 -0.08
CA THR A 132 -11.79 -14.92 1.12
C THR A 132 -12.95 -15.07 2.10
N ARG A 133 -13.90 -15.96 1.79
CA ARG A 133 -15.00 -16.29 2.73
C ARG A 133 -14.47 -17.08 3.92
N LEU A 134 -14.32 -16.41 5.06
CA LEU A 134 -14.25 -17.11 6.35
C LEU A 134 -15.59 -17.82 6.59
N LYS A 135 -15.56 -19.15 6.73
CA LYS A 135 -16.77 -19.94 6.96
C LYS A 135 -17.33 -19.64 8.35
N GLY A 136 -18.55 -19.09 8.42
CA GLY A 136 -19.27 -18.75 9.65
C GLY A 136 -19.86 -17.34 9.62
N GLY A 137 -21.06 -17.16 10.18
CA GLY A 137 -21.84 -15.92 10.04
C GLY A 137 -21.17 -14.64 10.59
N ILE A 138 -20.29 -14.77 11.60
CA ILE A 138 -19.52 -13.64 12.15
C ILE A 138 -18.37 -13.26 11.21
N GLY A 139 -17.68 -14.24 10.63
CA GLY A 139 -16.57 -14.01 9.70
C GLY A 139 -17.02 -13.34 8.41
N GLU A 140 -18.17 -13.74 7.86
CA GLU A 140 -18.72 -13.15 6.63
C GLU A 140 -19.09 -11.68 6.82
N ARG A 141 -19.76 -11.33 7.93
CA ARG A 141 -20.09 -9.92 8.24
C ARG A 141 -18.84 -9.06 8.42
N LEU A 142 -17.82 -9.58 9.10
CA LEU A 142 -16.56 -8.86 9.26
C LEU A 142 -15.87 -8.62 7.91
N CYS A 143 -15.79 -9.63 7.04
CA CYS A 143 -15.22 -9.47 5.70
C CYS A 143 -15.99 -8.44 4.85
N GLN A 144 -17.32 -8.42 4.95
CA GLN A 144 -18.15 -7.42 4.27
C GLN A 144 -17.90 -6.00 4.80
N GLN A 145 -17.83 -5.83 6.13
CA GLN A 145 -17.53 -4.54 6.74
C GLN A 145 -16.14 -4.04 6.34
N LEU A 146 -15.12 -4.91 6.38
CA LEU A 146 -13.76 -4.56 5.99
C LEU A 146 -13.65 -4.22 4.49
N SER A 147 -14.35 -4.96 3.63
CA SER A 147 -14.45 -4.61 2.21
C SER A 147 -15.07 -3.23 2.03
N PHE A 148 -16.22 -2.98 2.65
CA PHE A 148 -16.91 -1.69 2.58
C PHE A 148 -16.03 -0.54 3.07
N THR A 149 -15.41 -0.67 4.26
CA THR A 149 -14.49 0.34 4.80
C THR A 149 -13.33 0.61 3.84
N THR A 150 -12.74 -0.44 3.25
CA THR A 150 -11.65 -0.30 2.28
C THR A 150 -12.10 0.46 1.02
N LEU A 151 -13.29 0.18 0.48
CA LEU A 151 -13.86 0.95 -0.63
C LEU A 151 -14.12 2.40 -0.24
N SER A 152 -14.70 2.65 0.94
CA SER A 152 -14.95 4.01 1.42
C SER A 152 -13.65 4.82 1.52
N THR A 153 -12.58 4.20 2.01
CA THR A 153 -11.24 4.81 2.03
C THR A 153 -10.73 5.12 0.62
N ALA A 154 -10.87 4.19 -0.32
CA ALA A 154 -10.47 4.40 -1.71
C ALA A 154 -11.24 5.56 -2.35
N THR A 155 -12.54 5.65 -2.11
CA THR A 155 -13.39 6.75 -2.59
C THR A 155 -12.97 8.08 -1.98
N ALA A 156 -12.67 8.13 -0.68
CA ALA A 156 -12.19 9.34 -0.02
C ALA A 156 -10.86 9.83 -0.61
N ILE A 157 -9.91 8.93 -0.85
CA ILE A 157 -8.64 9.26 -1.50
C ILE A 157 -8.86 9.80 -2.91
N SER A 158 -9.75 9.19 -3.70
CA SER A 158 -10.05 9.69 -5.05
C SER A 158 -10.73 11.06 -5.04
N ALA A 159 -11.68 11.27 -4.12
CA ALA A 159 -12.45 12.51 -4.04
C ALA A 159 -11.61 13.72 -3.61
N PHE A 160 -10.61 13.51 -2.76
CA PHE A 160 -9.89 14.61 -2.11
C PHE A 160 -8.36 14.59 -2.36
N GLY A 161 -7.80 13.46 -2.79
CA GLY A 161 -6.36 13.28 -3.02
C GLY A 161 -5.92 13.57 -4.45
N ILE A 162 -6.85 13.70 -5.40
CA ILE A 162 -6.56 14.00 -6.81
C ILE A 162 -6.47 15.52 -7.09
N TYR A 163 -6.76 16.38 -6.09
CA TYR A 163 -6.83 17.84 -6.19
C TYR A 163 -5.69 18.62 -5.49
#